data_AF-A0A496PR09-F1
#
_entry.id   AF-A0A496PR09-F1
#
_cell.length_a   1.000
_cell.length_b   1.000
_cell.length_c   1.000
_cell.angle_alpha   90.00
_cell.angle_beta   90.00
_cell.angle_gamma   90.00
#
_symmetry.space_group_name_H-M   'P 1'
#
loop_
_entity.id
_entity.type
_entity.pdbx_description
1 polymer ?
#
loop_
_entity_poly.entity_id
_entity_poly.type
_entity_poly.pdbx_seq_one_letter_code
_entity_poly.pdbx_strand_id
1 'polypeptide(L)'
;MSARIVEVEAYIGTDDPACHAARGRTERNAVMFGPPGYSYIYFIYGMYHCLNFVTEPEDRPAAVLLRAAEPVDGIELMQQRSSNSKLHELLNGPGKFCRAFGLGRGQNGIDLTGGELYLEDRQEEVANMGQSCRIGISVGKDLPWRFFDRESKSVSG
;
A
#
# COMPACT_ATOMS: atom_id res chain seq x y z
N MET A 1 1.72 11.97 12.54
CA MET A 1 1.75 10.51 12.29
C MET A 1 2.55 10.26 11.03
N SER A 2 3.56 9.40 11.11
CA SER A 2 4.35 8.99 9.96
C SER A 2 4.86 7.55 10.16
N ALA A 3 5.20 6.90 9.06
CA ALA A 3 5.76 5.56 9.06
C ALA A 3 6.71 5.37 7.88
N ARG A 4 7.75 4.58 8.08
CA ARG A 4 8.72 4.19 7.05
C ARG A 4 8.20 2.96 6.32
N ILE A 5 8.08 3.02 5.00
CA ILE A 5 7.60 1.89 4.20
C ILE A 5 8.66 0.78 4.19
N VAL A 6 8.25 -0.45 4.50
CA VAL A 6 9.16 -1.62 4.51
C VAL A 6 8.72 -2.76 3.63
N GLU A 7 7.50 -2.69 3.07
CA GLU A 7 6.99 -3.73 2.17
C GLU A 7 5.92 -3.18 1.24
N VAL A 8 6.05 -3.55 -0.04
CA VAL A 8 5.13 -3.16 -1.11
C VAL A 8 4.89 -4.28 -2.13
N GLU A 9 3.83 -4.18 -2.90
CA GLU A 9 3.57 -5.03 -4.07
C GLU A 9 3.22 -4.19 -5.31
N ALA A 10 3.73 -4.59 -6.47
CA ALA A 10 3.39 -3.98 -7.75
C ALA A 10 2.21 -4.69 -8.44
N TYR A 11 1.35 -3.88 -9.05
CA TYR A 11 0.22 -4.32 -9.87
C TYR A 11 0.22 -3.53 -11.19
N ILE A 12 0.38 -4.24 -12.32
CA ILE A 12 0.73 -3.63 -13.61
C ILE A 12 -0.38 -3.89 -14.65
N GLY A 13 -1.41 -3.04 -14.60
CA GLY A 13 -2.38 -2.89 -15.70
C GLY A 13 -3.09 -4.15 -16.15
N THR A 14 -3.37 -4.18 -17.45
CA THR A 14 -4.17 -5.23 -18.10
C THR A 14 -3.44 -6.55 -18.25
N ASP A 15 -2.10 -6.51 -18.27
CA ASP A 15 -1.25 -7.69 -18.45
C ASP A 15 -1.05 -8.47 -17.13
N ASP A 16 -1.36 -7.84 -16.00
CA ASP A 16 -1.34 -8.47 -14.69
C ASP A 16 -2.72 -9.00 -14.30
N PRO A 17 -2.96 -10.33 -14.31
CA PRO A 17 -4.28 -10.88 -14.00
C PRO A 17 -4.71 -10.63 -12.55
N ALA A 18 -3.79 -10.31 -11.64
CA ALA A 18 -4.09 -9.96 -10.25
C ALA A 18 -4.42 -8.47 -10.05
N CYS A 19 -4.14 -7.62 -11.04
CA CYS A 19 -4.42 -6.19 -10.97
C CYS A 19 -5.92 -5.92 -11.10
N HIS A 20 -6.43 -4.94 -10.35
CA HIS A 20 -7.82 -4.53 -10.50
C HIS A 20 -8.13 -3.96 -11.89
N ALA A 21 -7.13 -3.53 -12.64
CA ALA A 21 -7.28 -3.05 -14.01
C ALA A 21 -7.26 -4.17 -15.07
N ALA A 22 -7.03 -5.44 -14.69
CA ALA A 22 -6.97 -6.59 -15.60
C ALA A 22 -8.18 -6.72 -16.52
N ARG A 23 -9.36 -6.29 -16.04
CA ARG A 23 -10.65 -6.35 -16.78
C ARG A 23 -11.12 -4.99 -17.28
N GLY A 24 -10.23 -4.01 -17.32
CA GLY A 24 -10.53 -2.64 -17.72
C GLY A 24 -11.05 -1.75 -16.59
N ARG A 25 -11.49 -0.56 -16.99
CA ARG A 25 -11.91 0.51 -16.07
C ARG A 25 -13.28 0.23 -15.48
N THR A 26 -13.40 0.50 -14.19
CA THR A 26 -14.63 0.44 -13.39
C THR A 26 -14.66 1.67 -12.49
N GLU A 27 -15.83 1.99 -11.91
CA GLU A 27 -15.93 3.08 -10.93
C GLU A 27 -14.96 2.88 -9.75
N ARG A 28 -14.80 1.62 -9.30
CA ARG A 28 -13.94 1.27 -8.17
C ARG A 28 -12.45 1.53 -8.44
N ASN A 29 -11.96 1.25 -9.65
CA ASN A 29 -10.53 1.36 -9.98
C ASN A 29 -10.21 2.61 -10.81
N ALA A 30 -11.19 3.51 -11.01
CA ALA A 30 -11.07 4.66 -11.91
C ALA A 30 -9.85 5.55 -11.60
N VAL A 31 -9.47 5.67 -10.32
CA VAL A 31 -8.29 6.42 -9.89
C VAL A 31 -7.00 5.85 -10.49
N MET A 32 -6.89 4.53 -10.65
CA MET A 32 -5.71 3.90 -11.27
C MET A 32 -5.49 4.36 -12.72
N PHE A 33 -6.54 4.80 -13.41
CA PHE A 33 -6.46 5.28 -14.79
C PHE A 33 -6.14 6.77 -14.88
N GLY A 34 -6.03 7.48 -13.75
CA GLY A 34 -5.68 8.89 -13.68
C GLY A 34 -4.17 9.14 -13.67
N PRO A 35 -3.74 10.37 -13.35
CA PRO A 35 -2.33 10.72 -13.24
C PRO A 35 -1.62 9.98 -12.09
N PRO A 36 -0.27 9.82 -12.17
CA PRO A 36 0.52 9.24 -11.10
C PRO A 36 0.56 10.14 -9.87
N GLY A 37 0.92 9.56 -8.72
CA GLY A 37 1.01 10.28 -7.45
C GLY A 37 -0.32 10.37 -6.71
N TYR A 38 -1.37 9.66 -7.13
CA TYR A 38 -2.66 9.65 -6.44
C TYR A 38 -2.85 8.40 -5.58
N SER A 39 -3.53 8.56 -4.44
CA SER A 39 -3.91 7.44 -3.58
C SER A 39 -5.03 6.62 -4.23
N TYR A 40 -4.83 5.31 -4.32
CA TYR A 40 -5.89 4.37 -4.67
C TYR A 40 -6.25 3.52 -3.45
N ILE A 41 -7.40 3.84 -2.83
CA ILE A 41 -7.91 3.16 -1.64
C ILE A 41 -9.19 2.39 -1.96
N TYR A 42 -9.18 1.09 -1.68
CA TYR A 42 -10.37 0.25 -1.86
C TYR A 42 -10.70 -0.53 -0.59
N PHE A 43 -11.97 -0.91 -0.47
CA PHE A 43 -12.49 -1.75 0.61
C PHE A 43 -12.42 -3.23 0.24
N ILE A 44 -12.01 -4.09 1.18
CA ILE A 44 -11.85 -5.54 0.99
C ILE A 44 -12.33 -6.31 2.23
N TYR A 45 -12.81 -7.54 2.01
CA TYR A 45 -13.25 -8.49 3.04
C TYR A 45 -14.28 -7.93 4.03
N GLY A 46 -15.09 -6.95 3.59
CA GLY A 46 -16.17 -6.40 4.42
C GLY A 46 -15.72 -5.58 5.63
N MET A 47 -14.42 -5.34 5.83
CA MET A 47 -13.94 -4.61 7.01
C MET A 47 -12.59 -3.88 6.87
N TYR A 48 -11.83 -4.11 5.79
CA TYR A 48 -10.48 -3.55 5.65
C TYR A 48 -10.38 -2.62 4.44
N HIS A 49 -9.47 -1.67 4.52
CA HIS A 49 -9.05 -0.85 3.38
C HIS A 49 -7.60 -1.18 3.02
N CYS A 50 -7.25 -1.00 1.74
CA CYS A 50 -5.88 -1.11 1.25
C CYS A 50 -5.50 0.19 0.54
N LEU A 51 -4.33 0.74 0.86
CA LEU A 51 -3.77 1.94 0.22
C LEU A 51 -2.77 1.55 -0.86
N ASN A 52 -2.95 2.10 -2.05
CA ASN A 52 -2.02 1.96 -3.17
C ASN A 52 -1.61 3.34 -3.68
N PHE A 53 -0.49 3.40 -4.38
CA PHE A 53 0.01 4.62 -5.03
C PHE A 53 -0.05 4.42 -6.54
N VAL A 54 -0.74 5.29 -7.27
CA VAL A 54 -0.77 5.25 -8.75
C VAL A 54 0.60 5.71 -9.27
N THR A 55 1.21 4.93 -10.17
CA THR A 55 2.62 5.12 -10.55
C THR A 55 2.85 5.49 -12.02
N GLU A 56 1.93 5.14 -12.90
CA GLU A 56 2.09 5.30 -14.35
C GLU A 56 1.23 6.45 -14.89
N PRO A 57 1.52 6.95 -16.11
CA PRO A 57 0.74 8.00 -16.75
C PRO A 57 -0.75 7.66 -16.91
N GLU A 58 -1.56 8.69 -17.17
CA GLU A 58 -2.99 8.55 -17.46
C GLU A 58 -3.25 7.47 -18.53
N ASP A 59 -4.32 6.70 -18.33
CA ASP A 59 -4.72 5.54 -19.13
C ASP A 59 -3.71 4.37 -19.17
N ARG A 60 -2.65 4.39 -18.36
CA ARG A 60 -1.77 3.24 -18.11
C ARG A 60 -1.90 2.79 -16.65
N PRO A 61 -2.93 1.99 -16.31
CA PRO A 61 -3.24 1.75 -14.92
C PRO A 61 -2.21 0.87 -14.22
N ALA A 62 -1.38 1.44 -13.36
CA ALA A 62 -0.50 0.68 -12.48
C ALA A 62 -0.45 1.32 -11.10
N ALA A 63 -0.31 0.48 -10.08
CA ALA A 63 -0.21 0.94 -8.71
C ALA A 63 0.68 0.05 -7.86
N VAL A 64 1.23 0.65 -6.81
CA VAL A 64 2.00 -0.03 -5.77
C VAL A 64 1.17 -0.10 -4.50
N LEU A 65 0.84 -1.30 -4.03
CA LEU A 65 0.17 -1.55 -2.77
C LEU A 65 1.15 -1.35 -1.61
N LEU A 66 0.79 -0.51 -0.63
CA LEU A 66 1.48 -0.48 0.65
C LEU A 66 1.04 -1.65 1.51
N ARG A 67 1.99 -2.54 1.85
CA ARG A 67 1.71 -3.71 2.67
C ARG A 67 2.11 -3.53 4.12
N ALA A 68 3.31 -3.03 4.35
CA ALA A 68 3.79 -2.83 5.70
C ALA A 68 4.72 -1.62 5.84
N ALA A 69 4.74 -1.10 7.05
CA ALA A 69 5.56 0.03 7.44
C ALA A 69 6.05 -0.10 8.89
N GLU A 70 7.08 0.65 9.24
CA GLU A 70 7.56 0.85 10.61
C GLU A 70 7.02 2.18 11.14
N PRO A 71 6.32 2.20 12.29
CA PRO A 71 5.85 3.44 12.90
C PRO A 71 7.02 4.38 13.24
N VAL A 72 6.91 5.66 12.88
CA VAL A 72 7.93 6.68 13.18
C VAL A 72 7.39 7.75 14.13
N ASP A 73 6.19 8.27 13.87
CA ASP A 73 5.55 9.30 14.70
C ASP A 73 4.05 9.01 14.91
N GLY A 74 3.51 9.46 16.05
CA GLY A 74 2.11 9.29 16.45
C GLY A 74 1.73 7.85 16.81
N ILE A 75 2.67 7.13 17.41
CA ILE A 75 2.56 5.70 17.79
C ILE A 75 1.41 5.48 18.77
N GLU A 76 1.18 6.38 19.72
CA GLU A 76 0.11 6.25 20.72
C GLU A 76 -1.27 6.20 20.04
N LEU A 77 -1.49 7.04 19.03
CA LEU A 77 -2.76 7.04 18.28
C LEU A 77 -2.89 5.76 17.43
N MET A 78 -1.80 5.28 16.85
CA MET A 78 -1.80 4.00 16.13
C MET A 78 -2.15 2.83 17.06
N GLN A 79 -1.59 2.80 18.28
CA GLN A 79 -1.88 1.77 19.29
C GLN A 79 -3.35 1.79 19.73
N GLN A 80 -3.90 2.98 19.96
CA GLN A 80 -5.33 3.15 20.29
C GLN A 80 -6.25 2.60 19.20
N ARG A 81 -5.85 2.71 17.93
CA ARG A 81 -6.60 2.20 16.77
C ARG A 81 -6.33 0.73 16.45
N SER A 82 -5.31 0.12 17.05
CA SER A 82 -4.82 -1.23 16.75
C SER A 82 -4.82 -2.16 17.97
N SER A 83 -5.81 -2.02 18.86
CA SER A 83 -6.01 -2.92 20.00
C SER A 83 -4.79 -3.09 20.91
N ASN A 84 -3.95 -2.06 21.05
CA ASN A 84 -2.70 -2.09 21.83
C ASN A 84 -1.69 -3.17 21.40
N SER A 85 -1.62 -3.49 20.11
CA SER A 85 -0.58 -4.35 19.53
C SER A 85 0.85 -3.84 19.80
N LYS A 86 1.83 -4.75 19.71
CA LYS A 86 3.25 -4.39 19.81
C LYS A 86 3.65 -3.48 18.64
N LEU A 87 4.71 -2.69 18.82
CA LEU A 87 5.16 -1.69 17.84
C LEU A 87 5.29 -2.26 16.40
N HIS A 88 6.00 -3.38 16.23
CA HIS A 88 6.23 -4.03 14.93
C HIS A 88 4.98 -4.71 14.34
N GLU A 89 3.90 -4.85 15.13
CA GLU A 89 2.64 -5.44 14.70
C GLU A 89 1.60 -4.38 14.29
N LEU A 90 1.87 -3.10 14.56
CA LEU A 90 0.91 -2.01 14.32
C LEU A 90 0.58 -1.84 12.84
N LEU A 91 1.58 -1.99 11.99
CA LEU A 91 1.52 -1.67 10.56
C LEU A 91 1.99 -2.83 9.68
N ASN A 92 2.09 -4.07 10.20
CA ASN A 92 2.54 -5.24 9.44
C ASN A 92 1.43 -5.90 8.61
N GLY A 93 0.70 -5.10 7.84
CA GLY A 93 -0.31 -5.57 6.91
C GLY A 93 -1.15 -4.42 6.35
N PRO A 94 -1.64 -4.53 5.10
CA PRO A 94 -2.25 -3.40 4.38
C PRO A 94 -3.49 -2.85 5.10
N GLY A 95 -4.34 -3.75 5.60
CA GLY A 95 -5.51 -3.39 6.40
C GLY A 95 -5.18 -2.80 7.76
N LYS A 96 -4.08 -3.25 8.39
CA LYS A 96 -3.61 -2.71 9.67
C LYS A 96 -3.08 -1.30 9.50
N PHE A 97 -2.31 -1.06 8.45
CA PHE A 97 -1.82 0.27 8.10
C PHE A 97 -2.98 1.27 7.97
N CYS A 98 -3.96 0.95 7.12
CA CYS A 98 -5.11 1.84 6.91
C CYS A 98 -5.88 2.10 8.21
N ARG A 99 -6.09 1.08 9.05
CA ARG A 99 -6.75 1.25 10.35
C ARG A 99 -5.97 2.18 11.29
N ALA A 100 -4.68 1.94 11.46
CA ALA A 100 -3.84 2.73 12.35
C ALA A 100 -3.75 4.20 11.90
N PHE A 101 -3.61 4.43 10.59
CA PHE A 101 -3.60 5.77 10.02
C PHE A 101 -4.99 6.42 9.92
N GLY A 102 -6.07 5.66 10.11
CA GLY A 102 -7.45 6.18 9.98
C GLY A 102 -7.85 6.43 8.53
N LEU A 103 -7.28 5.68 7.59
CA LEU A 103 -7.56 5.79 6.16
C LEU A 103 -8.75 4.92 5.77
N GLY A 104 -9.64 5.51 4.97
CA GLY A 104 -10.75 4.82 4.33
C GLY A 104 -11.04 5.38 2.94
N ARG A 105 -12.22 5.07 2.40
CA ARG A 105 -12.64 5.54 1.07
C ARG A 105 -12.66 7.06 0.90
N GLY A 106 -12.79 7.81 1.99
CA GLY A 106 -12.75 9.28 1.96
C GLY A 106 -11.39 9.84 1.53
N GLN A 107 -10.33 9.04 1.63
CA GLN A 107 -8.97 9.40 1.22
C GLN A 107 -8.58 8.79 -0.13
N ASN A 108 -9.54 8.25 -0.90
CA ASN A 108 -9.28 7.75 -2.25
C ASN A 108 -9.20 8.91 -3.24
N GLY A 109 -8.15 8.95 -4.07
CA GLY A 109 -7.93 10.01 -5.06
C GLY A 109 -7.31 11.28 -4.48
N ILE A 110 -6.61 11.20 -3.34
CA ILE A 110 -5.80 12.30 -2.80
C ILE A 110 -4.48 12.37 -3.56
N ASP A 111 -4.05 13.58 -3.87
CA ASP A 111 -2.71 13.88 -4.38
C ASP A 111 -1.64 13.67 -3.29
N LEU A 112 -0.79 12.67 -3.48
CA LEU A 112 0.29 12.27 -2.57
C LEU A 112 1.50 13.21 -2.62
N THR A 113 1.45 14.24 -3.45
CA THR A 113 2.42 15.35 -3.47
C THR A 113 1.91 16.57 -2.71
N GLY A 114 0.65 16.53 -2.25
CA GLY A 114 0.01 17.57 -1.45
C GLY A 114 0.38 17.51 0.04
N GLY A 115 -0.50 18.05 0.89
CA GLY A 115 -0.24 18.19 2.34
C GLY A 115 -1.07 17.29 3.28
N GLU A 116 -2.09 16.58 2.79
CA GLU A 116 -2.99 15.78 3.64
C GLU A 116 -2.46 14.36 3.89
N LEU A 117 -2.17 13.63 2.82
CA LEU A 117 -1.53 12.33 2.82
C LEU A 117 -0.46 12.40 1.74
N TYR A 118 0.81 12.23 2.12
CA TYR A 118 1.91 12.42 1.20
C TYR A 118 3.05 11.42 1.43
N LEU A 119 3.88 11.25 0.41
CA LEU A 119 5.12 10.47 0.50
C LEU A 119 6.30 11.43 0.66
N GLU A 120 7.17 11.13 1.61
CA GLU A 120 8.39 11.89 1.85
C GLU A 120 9.60 11.04 1.48
N ASP A 121 10.43 11.56 0.58
CA ASP A 121 11.70 10.94 0.25
C ASP A 121 12.76 11.32 1.29
N ARG A 122 13.12 10.34 2.12
CA ARG A 122 14.13 10.47 3.19
C ARG A 122 15.56 10.18 2.70
N GLN A 123 15.75 9.93 1.40
CA GLN A 123 17.02 9.52 0.79
C GLN A 123 17.60 8.27 1.47
N GLU A 124 16.72 7.36 1.89
CA GLU A 124 17.10 6.14 2.58
C GLU A 124 17.34 5.00 1.58
N GLU A 125 18.46 4.30 1.73
CA GLU A 125 18.77 3.10 0.95
C GLU A 125 18.36 1.84 1.70
N VAL A 126 17.62 0.93 1.04
CA VAL A 126 17.29 -0.39 1.57
C VAL A 126 18.42 -1.36 1.24
N ALA A 127 19.36 -1.53 2.17
CA ALA A 127 20.57 -2.33 1.97
C ALA A 127 20.32 -3.82 1.65
N ASN A 128 19.26 -4.41 2.22
CA ASN A 128 18.94 -5.83 2.04
C ASN A 128 17.50 -6.01 1.52
N MET A 129 17.29 -5.63 0.26
CA MET A 129 15.99 -5.80 -0.39
C MET A 129 15.68 -7.27 -0.67
N GLY A 130 14.60 -7.77 -0.10
CA GLY A 130 13.96 -9.03 -0.44
C GLY A 130 12.97 -8.86 -1.59
N GLN A 131 12.85 -9.93 -2.39
CA GLN A 131 11.88 -10.04 -3.46
C GLN A 131 11.18 -11.40 -3.37
N SER A 132 9.87 -11.44 -3.53
CA SER A 132 9.09 -12.69 -3.52
C SER A 132 7.78 -12.55 -4.31
N CYS A 133 7.01 -13.64 -4.34
CA CYS A 133 5.65 -13.64 -4.86
C CYS A 133 4.71 -12.82 -3.96
N ARG A 134 3.70 -12.21 -4.59
CA ARG A 134 2.67 -11.43 -3.90
C ARG A 134 1.77 -12.31 -3.01
N ILE A 135 1.26 -11.75 -1.93
CA ILE A 135 0.42 -12.43 -0.93
C ILE A 135 -1.06 -12.15 -1.20
N GLY A 136 -1.89 -13.18 -1.04
CA GLY A 136 -3.35 -13.03 -1.03
C GLY A 136 -4.00 -12.96 -2.41
N ILE A 137 -3.26 -13.28 -3.48
CA ILE A 137 -3.76 -13.33 -4.85
C ILE A 137 -4.03 -14.78 -5.31
N SER A 138 -5.01 -14.94 -6.19
CA SER A 138 -5.42 -16.25 -6.75
C SER A 138 -4.84 -16.56 -8.13
N VAL A 139 -4.35 -15.55 -8.84
CA VAL A 139 -3.78 -15.59 -10.20
C VAL A 139 -2.49 -14.77 -10.24
N GLY A 140 -1.61 -14.99 -11.23
CA GLY A 140 -0.32 -14.29 -11.31
C GLY A 140 0.58 -14.50 -10.08
N LYS A 141 0.48 -15.68 -9.46
CA LYS A 141 1.12 -16.05 -8.19
C LYS A 141 2.63 -16.26 -8.30
N ASP A 142 3.11 -16.54 -9.49
CA ASP A 142 4.49 -16.81 -9.86
C ASP A 142 5.31 -15.53 -10.07
N LEU A 143 4.65 -14.37 -10.20
CA LEU A 143 5.30 -13.10 -10.45
C LEU A 143 5.98 -12.56 -9.17
N PRO A 144 7.29 -12.27 -9.20
CA PRO A 144 8.06 -11.85 -8.03
C PRO A 144 7.90 -10.33 -7.78
N TRP A 145 6.67 -9.86 -7.68
CA TRP A 145 6.34 -8.42 -7.61
C TRP A 145 6.03 -7.94 -6.20
N ARG A 146 6.56 -8.62 -5.19
CA ARG A 146 6.57 -8.17 -3.80
C ARG A 146 8.01 -7.82 -3.42
N PHE A 147 8.19 -6.65 -2.81
CA PHE A 147 9.49 -6.11 -2.40
C PHE A 147 9.43 -5.72 -0.92
N PHE A 148 10.49 -6.01 -0.16
CA PHE A 148 10.51 -5.74 1.27
C PHE A 148 11.93 -5.58 1.83
N ASP A 149 12.04 -4.84 2.93
CA ASP A 149 13.28 -4.74 3.70
C ASP A 149 13.45 -5.98 4.59
N ARG A 150 14.47 -6.81 4.32
CA ARG A 150 14.72 -8.05 5.07
C ARG A 150 15.14 -7.82 6.52
N GLU A 151 15.63 -6.64 6.85
CA GLU A 151 16.06 -6.30 8.22
C GLU A 151 14.87 -5.82 9.08
N SER A 152 13.74 -5.47 8.46
CA SER A 152 12.58 -4.98 9.18
C SER A 152 11.80 -6.10 9.88
N LYS A 153 11.50 -5.89 11.16
CA LYS A 153 10.59 -6.76 11.93
C LYS A 153 9.12 -6.54 11.62
N SER A 154 8.81 -5.53 10.81
CA SER A 154 7.44 -5.14 10.47
C SER A 154 6.97 -5.71 9.12
N VAL A 155 7.83 -6.41 8.38
CA VAL A 155 7.41 -7.12 7.15
C VAL A 155 6.25 -8.05 7.45
N SER A 156 5.20 -8.00 6.63
CA SER A 156 4.03 -8.85 6.79
C SER A 156 4.30 -10.30 6.39
N GLY A 157 3.60 -11.22 7.04
CA GLY A 157 3.60 -12.65 6.73
C GLY A 157 2.70 -13.00 5.55
#